data_AF-A0A0N1GBG6-F1
#
_entry.id   AF-A0A0N1GBG6-F1
#
_cell.length_a   1.000
_cell.length_b   1.000
_cell.length_c   1.000
_cell.angle_alpha   90.00
_cell.angle_beta   90.00
_cell.angle_gamma   90.00
#
_symmetry.space_group_name_H-M   'P 1'
#
loop_
_entity.id
_entity.type
_entity.pdbx_description
1 polymer ?
#
loop_
_entity_poly.entity_id
_entity_poly.type
_entity_poly.pdbx_seq_one_letter_code
_entity_poly.pdbx_strand_id
1 'polypeptide(L)' 'MFDREGVKPALRTLPERERTIFYLRFFRSMTQSCITEQLGVSQMHVSWLINNSFATVNAC' A
#
# COMPACT_ATOMS: atom_id res chain seq x y z
N MET A 1 -13.32 -4.11 -7.60
CA MET A 1 -12.69 -5.36 -7.14
C MET A 1 -11.19 -5.17 -7.34
N PHE A 2 -10.37 -5.26 -6.28
CA PHE A 2 -8.91 -5.12 -6.39
C PHE A 2 -8.35 -6.26 -7.22
N ASP A 3 -7.88 -5.97 -8.43
CA ASP A 3 -7.21 -6.97 -9.24
C ASP A 3 -5.74 -7.07 -8.79
N ARG A 4 -5.35 -8.22 -8.23
CA ARG A 4 -4.01 -8.44 -7.68
C ARG A 4 -2.93 -8.42 -8.76
N GLU A 5 -3.28 -8.54 -10.04
CA GLU A 5 -2.34 -8.61 -11.14
C GLU A 5 -1.94 -7.21 -11.63
N GLY A 6 -2.88 -6.25 -11.64
CA GLY A 6 -2.62 -4.86 -12.05
C GLY A 6 -1.71 -4.06 -11.11
N VAL A 7 -1.56 -4.49 -9.85
CA VAL A 7 -0.79 -3.74 -8.83
C VAL A 7 0.69 -4.12 -8.82
N LYS A 8 1.09 -5.24 -9.45
CA LYS A 8 2.49 -5.70 -9.53
C LYS A 8 3.47 -4.68 -10.14
N PRO A 9 3.18 -4.01 -11.27
CA PRO A 9 4.07 -2.99 -11.82
C PRO A 9 4.15 -1.74 -10.95
N ALA A 10 3.03 -1.27 -10.39
CA ALA A 10 3.01 -0.14 -9.45
C ALA A 10 3.82 -0.45 -8.17
N LEU A 11 3.74 -1.68 -7.64
CA LEU A 11 4.53 -2.10 -6.48
C LEU A 11 6.05 -2.09 -6.73
N ARG A 12 6.50 -2.19 -7.98
CA ARG A 12 7.93 -2.13 -8.33
C ARG A 12 8.46 -0.71 -8.39
N THR A 13 7.61 0.29 -8.62
CA THR A 13 7.99 1.70 -8.60
C THR A 13 7.93 2.30 -7.20
N LEU A 14 7.24 1.63 -6.27
CA LEU A 14 7.17 2.05 -4.88
C LEU A 14 8.49 1.81 -4.13
N PRO A 15 8.89 2.74 -3.24
CA PRO A 15 9.96 2.52 -2.28
C PRO A 15 9.72 1.27 -1.44
N GLU A 16 10.80 0.61 -0.99
CA GLU A 16 10.74 -0.67 -0.26
C GLU A 16 9.81 -0.63 0.97
N ARG A 17 9.80 0.50 1.68
CA ARG A 17 8.92 0.75 2.83
C ARG A 17 7.44 0.73 2.44
N GLU A 18 7.11 1.32 1.31
CA GLU A 18 5.75 1.46 0.82
C GLU A 18 5.21 0.13 0.30
N ARG A 19 6.06 -0.62 -0.40
CA ARG A 19 5.78 -2.00 -0.80
C ARG A 19 5.49 -2.92 0.39
N THR A 20 6.21 -2.71 1.50
CA THR A 20 5.98 -3.45 2.75
C THR A 20 4.62 -3.13 3.37
N ILE A 21 4.25 -1.84 3.45
CA ILE A 21 2.92 -1.40 3.91
C ILE A 21 1.82 -2.06 3.06
N PHE A 22 2.00 -2.06 1.73
CA PHE A 22 1.05 -2.66 0.80
C PHE A 22 0.91 -4.18 1.00
N TYR A 23 2.03 -4.87 1.18
CA TYR A 23 2.04 -6.30 1.45
C TYR A 23 1.29 -6.61 2.76
N LEU A 24 1.58 -5.88 3.83
CA LEU A 24 0.92 -6.07 5.12
C LEU A 24 -0.59 -5.78 5.04
N ARG A 25 -0.99 -4.75 4.28
CA ARG A 25 -2.39 -4.38 4.13
C ARG A 25 -3.19 -5.37 3.28
N PHE A 26 -2.67 -5.77 2.12
CA PHE A 26 -3.44 -6.50 1.11
C PHE A 26 -3.21 -8.01 1.11
N PHE A 27 -2.03 -8.47 1.52
CA PHE A 27 -1.72 -9.91 1.60
C PHE A 27 -1.87 -10.45 3.02
N ARG A 28 -1.56 -9.63 4.04
CA ARG A 28 -1.69 -10.01 5.45
C ARG A 28 -2.97 -9.51 6.12
N SER A 29 -3.80 -8.77 5.38
CA SER A 29 -5.08 -8.20 5.87
C SER A 29 -4.96 -7.37 7.15
N MET A 30 -3.79 -6.79 7.40
CA MET A 30 -3.57 -5.97 8.61
C MET A 30 -4.34 -4.66 8.52
N THR A 31 -4.72 -4.13 9.69
CA THR A 31 -5.33 -2.80 9.80
C THR A 31 -4.25 -1.72 9.70
N GLN A 32 -4.65 -0.51 9.32
CA GLN A 32 -3.71 0.61 9.19
C GLN A 32 -2.97 0.89 10.50
N SER A 33 -3.68 0.88 11.64
CA SER A 33 -3.10 1.11 12.96
C SER A 33 -2.04 0.08 13.33
N CYS A 34 -2.29 -1.20 13.01
CA CYS A 34 -1.34 -2.28 13.30
C CYS A 34 -0.07 -2.16 12.42
N ILE A 35 -0.23 -1.68 11.18
CA ILE A 35 0.91 -1.41 10.29
C ILE A 35 1.71 -0.19 10.76
N THR A 36 1.05 0.88 11.24
CA THR A 36 1.72 2.08 11.77
C THR A 36 2.52 1.75 13.03
N GLU A 37 1.98 0.89 13.90
CA GLU A 37 2.67 0.39 15.10
C GLU A 37 3.86 -0.49 14.73
N GLN A 38 3.70 -1.41 13.76
CA GLN A 38 4.74 -2.35 13.37
C GLN A 38 5.90 -1.70 12.61
N LEU A 39 5.64 -0.66 11.80
CA LEU A 39 6.66 -0.01 10.96
C LEU A 39 7.12 1.35 11.51
N GLY A 40 6.51 1.86 12.58
CA GLY A 40 6.83 3.17 13.15
C GLY A 40 6.55 4.34 12.18
N VAL A 41 5.54 4.20 11.33
CA VAL A 41 5.16 5.20 10.31
C VAL A 41 3.84 5.87 10.66
N SER A 42 3.67 7.12 10.27
CA SER A 42 2.43 7.86 10.55
C SER A 42 1.24 7.33 9.74
N GLN A 43 0.05 7.29 10.35
CA GLN A 43 -1.21 6.90 9.68
C GLN A 43 -1.50 7.76 8.44
N MET A 44 -1.11 9.03 8.48
CA MET A 44 -1.23 9.94 7.33
C MET A 44 -0.41 9.46 6.12
N HIS A 45 0.76 8.89 6.37
CA HIS A 45 1.64 8.31 5.35
C HIS A 45 1.01 7.06 4.73
N VAL A 46 0.39 6.20 5.54
CA VAL A 46 -0.33 5.00 5.07
C VAL A 46 -1.57 5.39 4.25
N SER A 47 -2.32 6.41 4.67
CA SER A 47 -3.50 6.91 3.95
C SER A 47 -3.13 7.48 2.58
N TRP A 48 -2.09 8.33 2.52
CA TRP A 48 -1.59 8.90 1.27
C TRP A 48 -1.20 7.82 0.26
N LEU A 49 -0.52 6.78 0.73
CA LEU A 49 -0.03 5.67 -0.08
C LEU A 49 -1.16 4.83 -0.67
N ILE A 50 -2.19 4.54 0.13
CA ILE A 50 -3.40 3.87 -0.35
C ILE A 50 -4.07 4.73 -1.44
N ASN A 51 -4.20 6.04 -1.20
CA ASN A 51 -4.88 6.95 -2.11
C ASN A 51 -4.10 7.16 -3.43
N ASN A 52 -2.77 7.27 -3.36
CA ASN A 52 -1.92 7.45 -4.53
C ASN A 52 -1.85 6.16 -5.38
N SER A 53 -1.91 5.00 -4.73
CA SER A 53 -2.03 3.70 -5.42
C SER A 53 -3.34 3.58 -6.19
N PHE A 54 -4.45 4.10 -5.64
CA PHE A 54 -5.74 4.15 -6.34
C PHE A 54 -5.71 5.03 -7.59
N ALA A 55 -5.01 6.17 -7.54
CA ALA A 55 -4.85 7.07 -8.67
C ALA A 55 -3.98 6.45 -9.78
N THR A 56 -2.93 5.71 -9.39
CA THR A 56 -2.03 5.05 -10.35
C THR A 56 -2.67 3.84 -11.04
N VAL A 57 -3.50 3.06 -10.33
CA VAL A 57 -4.14 1.84 -10.86
C VAL A 57 -5.39 2.13 -11.71
N ASN A 58 -6.13 3.22 -11.45
CA ASN A 58 -7.29 3.61 -12.27
C ASN A 58 -6.93 4.47 -13.51
N ALA A 59 -5.67 4.84 -13.68
CA ALA A 59 -5.22 5.66 -14.81
C ALA A 59 -4.78 4.84 -16.04
N CYS A 60 -4.97 3.52 -16.02
CA CYS A 60 -4.73 2.63 -17.17
C CYS A 60 -6.04 2.14 -17.77
#